data_AF-A0A077MF90-F1
#
_entry.id   AF-A0A077MF90-F1
#
_cell.length_a   1.000
_cell.length_b   1.000
_cell.length_c   1.000
_cell.angle_alpha   90.00
_cell.angle_beta   90.00
_cell.angle_gamma   90.00
#
_symmetry.space_group_name_H-M   'P 1'
#
loop_
_entity.id
_entity.type
_entity.pdbx_description
1 polymer ?
#
loop_
_entity_poly.entity_id
_entity_poly.type
_entity_poly.pdbx_seq_one_letter_code
_entity_poly.pdbx_strand_id
1 'polypeptide(L)'
;MARLTALRKVLPAIAASFPLALAMGALYAWRNPHHPTSVAVTVMAACTWPIIAIALQILWFERSETNSAIESGRADVETAWFQEAAATAFYTTMGGLLFLESMGSALKLGWLSPVGLTHALVLGIGSFALSYLSLRRRDR
;
A
#
# COMPACT_ATOMS: atom_id res chain seq x y z
N MET A 1 19.91 -26.68 4.46
CA MET A 1 18.71 -27.02 3.66
C MET A 1 17.58 -26.00 3.80
N ALA A 2 17.13 -25.62 5.00
CA ALA A 2 16.01 -24.67 5.18
C ALA A 2 16.14 -23.30 4.46
N ARG A 3 17.34 -22.71 4.41
CA ARG A 3 17.59 -21.43 3.71
C ARG A 3 17.40 -21.51 2.19
N LEU A 4 17.73 -22.65 1.58
CA LEU A 4 17.57 -22.86 0.13
C LEU A 4 16.08 -22.98 -0.25
N THR A 5 15.28 -23.59 0.61
CA THR A 5 13.83 -23.73 0.42
C THR A 5 13.12 -22.38 0.57
N ALA A 6 13.50 -21.57 1.57
CA ALA A 6 12.97 -20.23 1.76
C ALA A 6 13.31 -19.30 0.57
N LEU A 7 14.55 -19.34 0.06
CA LEU A 7 14.95 -18.53 -1.07
C LEU A 7 14.16 -18.87 -2.34
N ARG A 8 13.93 -20.17 -2.61
CA ARG A 8 13.12 -20.63 -3.74
C ARG A 8 11.67 -20.17 -3.67
N LYS A 9 11.11 -20.02 -2.46
CA LYS A 9 9.73 -19.58 -2.26
C LYS A 9 9.52 -18.11 -2.62
N VAL A 10 10.53 -17.27 -2.40
CA VAL A 10 10.45 -15.80 -2.62
C VAL A 10 11.03 -15.37 -3.97
N LEU A 11 11.87 -16.21 -4.58
CA LEU A 11 12.47 -15.98 -5.91
C LEU A 11 11.47 -15.55 -7.00
N PRO A 12 10.31 -16.20 -7.18
CA PRO A 12 9.38 -15.82 -8.25
C PRO A 12 8.74 -14.45 -8.00
N ALA A 13 8.47 -14.07 -6.75
CA ALA A 13 7.97 -12.73 -6.42
C ALA A 13 9.03 -11.65 -6.65
N ILE A 14 10.29 -11.92 -6.31
CA ILE A 14 11.41 -11.00 -6.59
C ILE A 14 11.59 -10.82 -8.10
N ALA A 15 11.54 -11.90 -8.87
CA ALA A 15 11.69 -11.85 -10.32
C ALA A 15 10.52 -11.11 -11.00
N ALA A 16 9.28 -11.36 -10.57
CA ALA A 16 8.09 -10.72 -11.14
C ALA A 16 7.92 -9.25 -10.71
N SER A 17 8.41 -8.88 -9.53
CA SER A 17 8.31 -7.50 -9.02
C SER A 17 9.29 -6.54 -9.68
N PHE A 18 10.42 -7.02 -10.19
CA PHE A 18 11.42 -6.19 -10.85
C PHE A 18 10.87 -5.43 -12.08
N PRO A 19 10.23 -6.09 -13.08
CA PRO A 19 9.65 -5.37 -14.22
C PRO A 19 8.52 -4.42 -13.81
N LEU A 20 7.75 -4.74 -12.77
CA LEU A 20 6.72 -3.86 -12.23
C LEU A 20 7.32 -2.61 -11.57
N ALA A 21 8.42 -2.76 -10.83
CA ALA A 21 9.15 -1.64 -10.23
C ALA A 21 9.75 -0.72 -11.30
N LEU A 22 10.30 -1.29 -12.38
CA LEU A 22 10.77 -0.53 -13.53
C LEU A 22 9.62 0.21 -14.22
N ALA A 23 8.46 -0.44 -14.40
CA ALA A 23 7.28 0.19 -14.98
C ALA A 23 6.79 1.38 -14.12
N MET A 24 6.79 1.24 -12.80
CA MET A 24 6.47 2.34 -11.87
C MET A 24 7.48 3.50 -11.96
N GLY A 25 8.77 3.19 -12.05
CA GLY A 25 9.81 4.20 -12.27
C GLY A 25 9.67 4.91 -13.61
N ALA A 26 9.33 4.18 -14.69
CA ALA A 26 9.07 4.76 -16.00
C ALA A 26 7.83 5.67 -16.00
N LEU A 27 6.76 5.25 -15.33
CA LEU A 27 5.55 6.05 -15.17
C LEU A 27 5.82 7.33 -14.37
N TYR A 28 6.63 7.26 -13.32
CA TYR A 28 7.06 8.43 -12.56
C TYR A 28 7.90 9.39 -13.41
N ALA A 29 8.87 8.88 -14.16
CA ALA A 29 9.73 9.68 -15.02
C ALA A 29 8.94 10.36 -16.16
N TRP A 30 7.97 9.65 -16.76
CA TRP A 30 7.06 10.22 -17.76
C TRP A 30 6.25 11.39 -17.22
N ARG A 31 5.82 11.30 -15.95
CA ARG A 31 5.04 12.37 -15.29
C ARG A 31 5.91 13.54 -14.82
N ASN A 32 7.23 13.36 -14.70
CA ASN A 32 8.16 14.36 -14.17
C ASN A 32 9.37 14.56 -15.12
N PRO A 33 9.17 15.19 -16.28
CA PRO A 33 10.22 15.31 -17.32
C PRO A 33 11.39 16.22 -16.90
N HIS A 34 11.27 16.95 -15.80
CA HIS A 34 12.31 17.83 -15.27
C HIS A 34 13.49 17.09 -14.60
N HIS A 35 13.34 15.80 -14.32
CA HIS A 35 14.39 14.98 -13.73
C HIS A 35 15.04 14.06 -14.77
N PRO A 36 16.34 13.75 -14.64
CA PRO A 36 16.99 12.77 -15.52
C PRO A 36 16.27 11.42 -15.45
N THR A 37 15.75 10.95 -16.59
CA THR A 37 14.90 9.74 -16.69
C THR A 37 15.57 8.52 -16.05
N SER A 38 16.87 8.31 -16.30
CA SER A 38 17.60 7.17 -15.73
C SER A 38 17.63 7.22 -14.20
N VAL A 39 17.91 8.38 -13.61
CA VAL A 39 17.93 8.58 -12.16
C VAL A 39 16.53 8.37 -11.56
N ALA A 40 15.50 8.97 -12.17
CA ALA A 40 14.12 8.83 -11.72
C ALA A 40 13.64 7.37 -11.74
N VAL A 41 13.94 6.64 -12.83
CA VAL A 41 13.58 5.22 -12.95
C VAL A 41 14.32 4.37 -11.93
N THR A 42 15.63 4.54 -11.78
CA THR A 42 16.45 3.74 -10.84
C THR A 42 16.02 3.96 -9.39
N VAL A 43 15.88 5.22 -8.97
CA VAL A 43 15.51 5.54 -7.58
C VAL A 43 14.11 5.02 -7.27
N MET A 44 13.13 5.27 -8.14
CA MET A 44 11.78 4.78 -7.93
C MET A 44 11.71 3.26 -7.92
N ALA A 45 12.37 2.58 -8.88
CA ALA A 45 12.40 1.13 -8.90
C ALA A 45 13.05 0.56 -7.63
N ALA A 46 14.15 1.14 -7.16
CA ALA A 46 14.80 0.71 -5.92
C ALA A 46 13.89 0.88 -4.68
N CYS A 47 13.14 1.98 -4.61
CA CYS A 47 12.21 2.24 -3.50
C CYS A 47 10.97 1.35 -3.55
N THR A 48 10.41 1.10 -4.74
CA THR A 48 9.15 0.35 -4.87
C THR A 48 9.34 -1.16 -4.98
N TRP A 49 10.50 -1.63 -5.43
CA TRP A 49 10.74 -3.05 -5.68
C TRP A 49 10.51 -3.94 -4.44
N PRO A 50 11.07 -3.65 -3.24
CA PRO A 50 10.83 -4.48 -2.07
C PRO A 50 9.35 -4.57 -1.69
N ILE A 51 8.62 -3.45 -1.84
CA ILE A 51 7.19 -3.35 -1.54
C ILE A 51 6.38 -4.21 -2.51
N ILE A 52 6.65 -4.09 -3.81
CA ILE A 52 5.96 -4.89 -4.85
C ILE A 52 6.28 -6.38 -4.69
N ALA A 53 7.53 -6.73 -4.35
CA ALA A 53 7.93 -8.11 -4.11
C ALA A 53 7.15 -8.74 -2.96
N ILE A 54 7.05 -8.04 -1.81
CA ILE A 54 6.28 -8.51 -0.66
C ILE A 54 4.78 -8.59 -1.02
N ALA A 55 4.23 -7.59 -1.69
CA ALA A 55 2.84 -7.59 -2.11
C ALA A 55 2.51 -8.77 -3.03
N LEU A 56 3.36 -9.06 -4.03
CA LEU A 56 3.18 -10.23 -4.90
C LEU A 56 3.34 -11.54 -4.14
N GLN A 57 4.29 -11.60 -3.21
CA GLN A 57 4.48 -12.79 -2.39
C GLN A 57 3.21 -13.11 -1.61
N ILE A 58 2.67 -12.13 -0.88
CA ILE A 58 1.50 -12.32 0.00
C ILE A 58 0.21 -12.52 -0.83
N LEU A 59 -0.02 -11.65 -1.82
CA LEU A 59 -1.31 -11.58 -2.52
C LEU A 59 -1.44 -12.61 -3.66
N TRP A 60 -0.32 -13.04 -4.24
CA TRP A 60 -0.33 -13.93 -5.39
C TRP A 60 0.24 -15.30 -5.06
N PHE A 61 1.51 -15.37 -4.62
CA PHE A 61 2.22 -16.64 -4.46
C PHE A 61 1.84 -17.39 -3.17
N GLU A 62 1.53 -16.67 -2.10
CA GLU A 62 1.13 -17.20 -0.78
C GLU A 62 -0.35 -16.91 -0.48
N ARG A 63 -1.16 -16.68 -1.51
CA ARG A 63 -2.57 -16.30 -1.35
C ARG A 63 -3.37 -17.30 -0.52
N SER A 64 -3.15 -18.60 -0.71
CA SER A 64 -3.85 -19.65 0.03
C SER A 64 -3.45 -19.69 1.51
N GLU A 65 -2.16 -19.56 1.81
CA GLU A 65 -1.65 -19.49 3.19
C GLU A 65 -2.13 -18.22 3.89
N THR A 66 -2.12 -17.08 3.19
CA THR A 66 -2.63 -15.81 3.69
C THR A 66 -4.13 -15.90 3.98
N ASN A 67 -4.91 -16.49 3.07
CA ASN A 67 -6.35 -16.67 3.28
C ASN A 67 -6.65 -17.59 4.46
N SER A 68 -5.93 -18.70 4.63
CA SER A 68 -6.17 -19.60 5.77
C SER A 68 -5.76 -18.97 7.10
N ALA A 69 -4.69 -18.16 7.11
CA ALA A 69 -4.30 -17.37 8.28
C ALA A 69 -5.36 -16.33 8.65
N ILE A 70 -5.94 -15.64 7.65
CA ILE A 70 -7.05 -14.70 7.86
C ILE A 70 -8.30 -15.42 8.39
N GLU A 71 -8.65 -16.57 7.82
CA GLU A 71 -9.82 -17.36 8.24
C GLU A 71 -9.68 -17.90 9.66
N SER A 72 -8.49 -18.37 10.06
CA SER A 72 -8.22 -18.84 11.42
C SER A 72 -8.21 -17.71 12.46
N GLY A 73 -7.88 -16.48 12.07
CA GLY A 73 -7.91 -15.30 12.94
C GLY A 73 -9.30 -14.69 13.16
N ARG A 74 -10.33 -15.11 12.41
CA ARG A 74 -11.69 -14.54 12.49
C ARG A 74 -12.48 -14.93 13.74
N ALA A 75 -11.97 -15.83 14.57
CA ALA A 75 -12.67 -16.28 15.78
C ALA A 75 -12.76 -15.19 16.87
N ASP A 76 -11.90 -14.18 16.83
CA ASP A 76 -11.96 -13.02 17.72
C ASP A 76 -12.58 -11.83 16.99
N VAL A 77 -13.80 -11.50 17.42
CA VAL A 77 -14.63 -10.45 16.82
C VAL A 77 -13.99 -9.06 16.97
N GLU A 78 -13.35 -8.77 18.11
CA GLU A 78 -12.71 -7.45 18.30
C GLU A 78 -11.46 -7.30 17.43
N THR A 79 -10.65 -8.35 17.33
CA THR A 79 -9.48 -8.39 16.45
C THR A 79 -9.88 -8.30 14.98
N ALA A 80 -10.97 -8.97 14.57
CA ALA A 80 -11.49 -8.89 13.21
C ALA A 80 -11.96 -7.47 12.85
N TRP A 81 -12.74 -6.82 13.71
CA TRP A 81 -13.17 -5.43 13.50
C TRP A 81 -12.00 -4.46 13.43
N PHE A 82 -10.99 -4.63 14.29
CA PHE A 82 -9.80 -3.79 14.28
C PHE A 82 -9.01 -3.96 12.99
N GLN A 83 -8.78 -5.19 12.53
CA GLN A 83 -8.06 -5.46 11.28
C GLN A 83 -8.82 -4.94 10.05
N GLU A 84 -10.13 -5.13 9.99
CA GLU A 84 -10.96 -4.65 8.88
C GLU A 84 -11.04 -3.12 8.84
N ALA A 85 -11.17 -2.48 10.01
CA ALA A 85 -11.11 -1.03 10.13
C ALA A 85 -9.73 -0.47 9.76
N ALA A 86 -8.65 -1.11 10.20
CA ALA A 86 -7.28 -0.72 9.87
C ALA A 86 -6.99 -0.85 8.37
N ALA A 87 -7.41 -1.95 7.75
CA ALA A 87 -7.27 -2.15 6.31
C ALA A 87 -8.04 -1.08 5.53
N THR A 88 -9.30 -0.83 5.91
CA THR A 88 -10.13 0.20 5.27
C THR A 88 -9.48 1.58 5.41
N ALA A 89 -9.06 1.93 6.63
CA ALA A 89 -8.41 3.21 6.90
C ALA A 89 -7.12 3.38 6.10
N PHE A 90 -6.31 2.33 5.97
CA PHE A 90 -5.09 2.36 5.17
C PHE A 90 -5.39 2.67 3.70
N TYR A 91 -6.34 1.96 3.08
CA TYR A 91 -6.72 2.22 1.69
C TYR A 91 -7.32 3.61 1.49
N THR A 92 -8.21 4.04 2.39
CA THR A 92 -8.82 5.37 2.33
C THR A 92 -7.77 6.47 2.53
N THR A 93 -6.78 6.25 3.38
CA THR A 93 -5.69 7.20 3.61
C THR A 93 -4.80 7.29 2.38
N MET A 94 -4.36 6.17 1.82
CA MET A 94 -3.55 6.15 0.60
C MET A 94 -4.29 6.83 -0.57
N GLY A 95 -5.53 6.45 -0.84
CA GLY A 95 -6.33 7.04 -1.91
C GLY A 95 -6.64 8.53 -1.66
N GLY A 96 -6.99 8.88 -0.43
CA GLY A 96 -7.29 10.25 -0.02
C GLY A 96 -6.08 11.15 -0.15
N LEU A 97 -4.89 10.74 0.31
CA LEU A 97 -3.67 11.53 0.18
C LEU A 97 -3.28 11.75 -1.29
N LEU A 98 -3.37 10.71 -2.13
CA LEU A 98 -3.13 10.85 -3.57
C LEU A 98 -4.11 11.82 -4.24
N PHE A 99 -5.38 11.78 -3.82
CA PHE A 99 -6.40 12.69 -4.30
C PHE A 99 -6.14 14.13 -3.87
N LEU A 100 -5.84 14.36 -2.59
CA LEU A 100 -5.53 15.70 -2.05
C LEU A 100 -4.30 16.30 -2.72
N GLU A 101 -3.23 15.52 -2.92
CA GLU A 101 -2.03 15.96 -3.62
C GLU A 101 -2.35 16.33 -5.07
N SER A 102 -3.07 15.47 -5.79
CA SER A 102 -3.41 15.69 -7.20
C SER A 102 -4.30 16.92 -7.38
N MET A 103 -5.32 17.06 -6.53
CA MET A 103 -6.27 18.17 -6.58
C MET A 103 -5.64 19.49 -6.10
N GLY A 104 -4.85 19.43 -5.03
CA GLY A 104 -4.10 20.58 -4.50
C GLY A 104 -3.12 21.13 -5.51
N SER A 105 -2.39 20.26 -6.21
CA SER A 105 -1.49 20.64 -7.30
C SER A 105 -2.26 21.21 -8.50
N ALA A 106 -3.33 20.56 -8.95
CA ALA A 106 -4.13 21.02 -10.09
C ALA A 106 -4.80 22.39 -9.86
N LEU A 107 -5.29 22.63 -8.65
CA LEU A 107 -5.98 23.87 -8.27
C LEU A 107 -5.05 24.93 -7.65
N LYS A 108 -3.75 24.63 -7.53
CA LYS A 108 -2.74 25.50 -6.88
C LYS A 108 -3.11 25.91 -5.45
N LEU A 109 -3.69 24.98 -4.68
CA LEU A 109 -4.10 25.19 -3.30
C LEU A 109 -2.98 24.78 -2.35
N GLY A 110 -2.21 25.76 -1.85
CA GLY A 110 -1.02 25.53 -1.02
C GLY A 110 -1.27 24.90 0.36
N TRP A 111 -2.53 24.73 0.77
CA TRP A 111 -2.91 24.01 2.00
C TRP A 111 -3.28 22.55 1.75
N LEU A 112 -3.47 22.14 0.49
CA LEU A 112 -3.77 20.77 0.06
C LEU A 112 -2.54 20.05 -0.51
N SER A 113 -1.58 20.80 -1.04
CA SER A 113 -0.29 20.31 -1.52
C SER A 113 0.83 21.29 -1.10
N PRO A 114 1.99 20.81 -0.61
CA PRO A 114 2.33 19.39 -0.47
C PRO A 114 1.62 18.71 0.71
N VAL A 115 1.21 17.46 0.51
CA VAL A 115 0.59 16.63 1.55
C VAL A 115 1.57 16.39 2.70
N GLY A 116 1.30 17.03 3.84
CA GLY A 116 2.03 16.84 5.10
C GLY A 116 1.41 15.82 6.07
N LEU A 117 2.11 15.60 7.19
CA LEU A 117 1.72 14.67 8.26
C LEU A 117 0.28 14.86 8.76
N THR A 118 -0.19 16.12 8.84
CA THR A 118 -1.55 16.45 9.30
C THR A 118 -2.62 15.80 8.42
N HIS A 119 -2.44 15.77 7.10
CA HIS A 119 -3.39 15.13 6.19
C HIS A 119 -3.41 13.61 6.40
N ALA A 120 -2.24 13.00 6.59
CA ALA A 120 -2.11 11.57 6.83
C ALA A 120 -2.74 11.17 8.17
N LEU A 121 -2.58 11.99 9.22
CA LEU A 121 -3.21 11.76 10.52
C LEU A 121 -4.73 11.95 10.46
N VAL A 122 -5.22 13.02 9.84
CA VAL A 122 -6.66 13.28 9.75
C VAL A 122 -7.36 12.21 8.92
N LEU A 123 -6.82 11.84 7.75
CA LEU A 123 -7.39 10.78 6.93
C LEU A 123 -7.21 9.40 7.58
N GLY A 124 -6.05 9.10 8.14
CA GLY A 124 -5.75 7.84 8.81
C GLY A 124 -6.63 7.57 10.02
N ILE A 125 -6.52 8.45 11.02
CA ILE A 125 -7.24 8.30 12.28
C ILE A 125 -8.75 8.46 12.04
N GLY A 126 -9.14 9.43 11.21
CA GLY A 126 -10.54 9.67 10.87
C GLY A 126 -11.19 8.49 10.18
N SER A 127 -10.55 7.93 9.15
CA SER A 127 -11.08 6.76 8.42
C SER A 127 -11.12 5.53 9.33
N PHE A 128 -10.09 5.32 10.16
CA PHE A 128 -10.08 4.22 11.13
C PHE A 128 -11.24 4.32 12.12
N ALA A 129 -11.41 5.48 12.76
CA ALA A 129 -12.46 5.68 13.74
C ALA A 129 -13.87 5.49 13.14
N LEU A 130 -14.09 6.02 11.93
CA LEU A 130 -15.37 5.87 11.21
C LEU A 130 -15.64 4.42 10.81
N SER A 131 -14.65 3.71 10.26
CA SER A 131 -14.79 2.30 9.88
C SER A 131 -15.02 1.42 11.11
N TYR A 132 -14.26 1.61 12.18
CA TYR A 132 -14.40 0.85 13.41
C TYR A 132 -15.76 1.04 14.08
N LEU A 133 -16.23 2.30 14.20
CA LEU A 133 -17.56 2.58 14.76
C LEU A 133 -18.69 2.02 13.89
N SER A 134 -18.52 2.03 12.57
CA SER A 134 -19.53 1.49 11.64
C SER A 134 -19.63 -0.03 11.74
N LEU A 135 -18.49 -0.74 11.77
CA LEU A 135 -18.44 -2.20 11.95
C LEU A 135 -19.07 -2.61 13.29
N ARG A 136 -18.70 -1.92 14.38
CA ARG A 136 -19.25 -2.17 15.71
C ARG A 136 -20.76 -1.92 15.81
N ARG A 137 -21.32 -1.01 14.99
CA ARG A 137 -22.77 -0.75 14.94
C ARG A 137 -23.52 -1.77 14.10
N ARG A 138 -22.89 -2.36 13.08
CA ARG A 138 -23.54 -3.34 12.19
C ARG A 138 -23.76 -4.69 12.86
N ASP A 139 -22.86 -5.06 13.77
CA ASP A 139 -22.86 -6.37 14.43
C ASP A 139 -23.50 -6.34 15.84
N ARG A 140 -24.18 -5.23 16.19
CA ARG A 140 -25.06 -5.11 17.37
C ARG A 140 -26.53 -5.26 16.95
#